data_AF-A0A1M6XCU4-F1
#
_entry.id   AF-A0A1M6XCU4-F1
#
_cell.length_a   1.000
_cell.length_b   1.000
_cell.length_c   1.000
_cell.angle_alpha   90.00
_cell.angle_beta   90.00
_cell.angle_gamma   90.00
#
_symmetry.space_group_name_H-M   'P 1'
#
loop_
_entity.id
_entity.type
_entity.pdbx_description
1 polymer ?
#
loop_
_entity_poly.entity_id
_entity_poly.type
_entity_poly.pdbx_seq_one_letter_code
_entity_poly.pdbx_strand_id
1 'polypeptide(L)'
;MNKILKNNSGWISVVSIIVSLIALSISWVRSEPMKTDWMAILVGILALLTSVLVGWQIFALFNFKKEKDETLSNMSSIANSIDLNRILLAESLFNYFMAKQEDYEVIKYGYDLISLSHNRNDILKNGVLKGLMEYSQNGIDFKNNYQLDEALGLIVSLKPMFLGNKEGIENLQTMMKRIRKAKIHSQF
;
A
#
# COMPACT_ATOMS: atom_id res chain seq x y z
N MET A 1 -17.80 -15.69 -0.82
CA MET A 1 -17.81 -15.89 0.64
C MET A 1 -17.74 -17.38 0.98
N ASN A 2 -16.64 -18.07 0.69
CA ASN A 2 -16.43 -19.48 1.12
C ASN A 2 -14.96 -19.93 1.08
N LYS A 3 -14.01 -18.98 1.05
CA LYS A 3 -12.56 -19.24 0.96
C LYS A 3 -11.83 -19.05 2.30
N ILE A 4 -12.56 -18.73 3.38
CA ILE A 4 -11.97 -18.34 4.68
C ILE A 4 -12.57 -19.12 5.88
N LEU A 5 -13.66 -19.90 5.72
CA LEU A 5 -14.41 -20.48 6.86
C LEU A 5 -14.33 -22.00 7.08
N LYS A 6 -13.29 -22.72 6.64
CA LYS A 6 -12.94 -23.97 7.36
C LYS A 6 -11.44 -24.19 7.53
N ASN A 7 -10.69 -23.08 7.58
CA ASN A 7 -9.41 -23.05 8.27
C ASN A 7 -9.69 -23.32 9.77
N ASN A 8 -8.89 -24.20 10.40
CA ASN A 8 -8.86 -24.57 11.83
C ASN A 8 -9.65 -25.81 12.30
N SER A 9 -10.49 -26.45 11.47
CA SER A 9 -11.29 -27.61 11.93
C SER A 9 -10.52 -28.94 12.04
N GLY A 10 -9.39 -29.11 11.34
CA GLY A 10 -8.61 -30.37 11.38
C GLY A 10 -7.79 -30.51 12.66
N TRP A 11 -7.25 -29.40 13.17
CA TRP A 11 -6.40 -29.38 14.35
C TRP A 11 -7.17 -29.75 15.62
N ILE A 12 -8.43 -29.31 15.75
CA ILE A 12 -9.29 -29.64 16.89
C ILE A 12 -9.62 -31.14 16.88
N SER A 13 -9.87 -31.74 15.71
CA SER A 13 -10.11 -33.18 15.59
C SER A 13 -8.86 -33.97 16.00
N VAL A 14 -7.70 -33.57 15.51
CA VAL A 14 -6.41 -34.21 15.82
C VAL A 14 -6.07 -34.12 17.31
N VAL A 15 -6.23 -32.94 17.92
CA VAL A 15 -6.01 -32.75 19.37
C VAL A 15 -7.03 -33.56 20.17
N SER A 16 -8.29 -33.63 19.75
CA SER A 16 -9.30 -34.43 20.45
C SER A 16 -9.02 -35.93 20.40
N ILE A 17 -8.46 -36.43 19.29
CA ILE A 17 -8.07 -37.84 19.14
C ILE A 17 -6.87 -38.15 20.04
N ILE A 18 -5.88 -37.26 20.12
CA ILE A 18 -4.71 -37.43 20.99
C ILE A 18 -5.12 -37.40 22.47
N VAL A 19 -5.98 -36.45 22.88
CA VAL A 19 -6.50 -36.37 24.25
C VAL A 19 -7.37 -37.59 24.60
N SER A 20 -8.17 -38.09 23.64
CA SER A 20 -8.92 -39.34 23.81
C SER A 20 -8.00 -40.55 23.95
N LEU A 21 -6.92 -40.64 23.17
CA LEU A 21 -5.93 -41.73 23.29
C LEU A 21 -5.19 -41.67 24.63
N ILE A 22 -4.82 -40.49 25.11
CA ILE A 22 -4.18 -40.30 26.41
C ILE A 22 -5.15 -40.67 27.54
N ALA A 23 -6.41 -40.25 27.44
CA ALA A 23 -7.45 -40.59 28.41
C ALA A 23 -7.73 -42.11 28.46
N LEU A 24 -7.77 -42.79 27.31
CA LEU A 24 -7.88 -44.25 27.23
C LEU A 24 -6.65 -44.94 27.82
N SER A 25 -5.46 -44.41 27.54
CA SER A 25 -4.21 -44.94 28.10
C SER A 25 -4.17 -44.84 29.63
N ILE A 26 -4.60 -43.70 30.19
CA ILE A 26 -4.68 -43.50 31.65
C ILE A 26 -5.79 -44.35 32.27
N SER A 27 -6.91 -44.51 31.57
CA SER A 27 -8.03 -45.33 32.04
C SER A 27 -7.69 -46.82 32.09
N TRP A 28 -6.84 -47.31 31.19
CA TRP A 28 -6.36 -48.70 31.19
C TRP A 28 -5.23 -48.96 32.19
N VAL A 29 -4.34 -47.99 32.44
CA VAL A 29 -3.31 -48.08 33.51
C VAL A 29 -3.94 -48.27 34.91
N ARG A 30 -5.20 -47.87 35.09
CA ARG A 30 -5.92 -47.96 36.38
C ARG A 30 -6.60 -49.31 36.65
N SER A 31 -6.62 -50.24 35.68
CA SER A 31 -7.19 -51.58 35.85
C SER A 31 -6.11 -52.66 35.80
N GLU A 32 -5.49 -52.93 36.96
CA GLU A 32 -4.77 -54.17 37.33
C GLU A 32 -3.61 -54.65 36.40
N PRO A 33 -2.73 -55.61 36.81
CA PRO A 33 -1.34 -55.65 36.36
C PRO A 33 -1.23 -56.25 34.96
N MET A 34 -1.44 -55.45 33.92
CA MET A 34 -1.12 -55.83 32.55
C MET A 34 0.40 -55.81 32.35
N LYS A 35 0.90 -56.90 31.76
CA LYS A 35 2.31 -57.14 31.44
C LYS A 35 2.88 -55.95 30.67
N THR A 36 3.95 -55.38 31.22
CA THR A 36 4.64 -54.14 30.84
C THR A 36 4.99 -54.04 29.33
N ASP A 37 5.13 -55.18 28.64
CA ASP A 37 5.52 -55.25 27.22
C ASP A 37 4.50 -54.64 26.25
N TRP A 38 3.20 -54.74 26.54
CA TRP A 38 2.15 -54.22 25.63
C TRP A 38 2.03 -52.69 25.67
N MET A 39 2.32 -52.10 26.82
CA MET A 39 2.27 -50.66 27.04
C MET A 39 3.38 -49.94 26.26
N ALA A 40 4.57 -50.53 26.18
CA ALA A 40 5.70 -49.97 25.42
C ALA A 40 5.41 -49.91 23.90
N ILE A 41 4.77 -50.94 23.35
CA ILE A 41 4.41 -51.01 21.93
C ILE A 41 3.35 -49.94 21.57
N LEU A 42 2.32 -49.79 22.40
CA LEU A 42 1.29 -48.77 22.21
C LEU A 42 1.86 -47.35 22.28
N VAL A 43 2.72 -47.07 23.26
CA VAL A 43 3.39 -45.77 23.40
C VAL A 43 4.33 -45.51 22.22
N GLY A 44 5.02 -46.53 21.70
CA GLY A 44 5.89 -46.41 20.52
C GLY A 44 5.14 -46.05 19.24
N ILE A 45 4.01 -46.71 18.97
CA ILE A 45 3.15 -46.39 17.80
C ILE A 45 2.57 -44.98 17.94
N LEU A 46 2.15 -44.59 19.15
CA LEU A 46 1.64 -43.25 19.42
C LEU A 46 2.72 -42.18 19.22
N ALA A 47 3.96 -42.43 19.65
CA ALA A 47 5.09 -41.53 19.44
C ALA A 47 5.43 -41.36 17.95
N LEU A 48 5.36 -42.45 17.17
CA LEU A 48 5.59 -42.41 15.73
C LEU A 48 4.50 -41.58 15.03
N LEU A 49 3.23 -41.83 15.37
CA LEU A 49 2.09 -41.11 14.79
C LEU A 49 2.12 -39.62 15.13
N THR A 50 2.43 -39.27 16.38
CA THR A 50 2.54 -37.87 16.82
C THR A 50 3.72 -37.15 16.18
N SER A 51 4.86 -37.82 15.98
CA SER A 51 6.03 -37.24 15.30
C SER A 51 5.73 -36.87 13.83
N VAL A 52 5.06 -37.75 13.09
CA VAL A 52 4.64 -37.47 11.70
C VAL A 52 3.62 -36.33 11.65
N LEU A 53 2.66 -36.31 12.58
CA LEU A 53 1.70 -35.22 12.70
C LEU A 53 2.40 -33.88 12.94
N VAL A 54 3.26 -33.79 13.96
CA VAL A 54 3.96 -32.54 14.29
C VAL A 54 4.88 -32.11 13.15
N GLY A 55 5.56 -33.05 12.48
CA GLY A 55 6.41 -32.77 11.33
C GLY A 55 5.65 -32.13 10.16
N TRP A 56 4.48 -32.65 9.81
CA TRP A 56 3.63 -32.07 8.76
C TRP A 56 3.15 -30.66 9.11
N GLN A 57 2.81 -30.45 10.39
CA GLN A 57 2.35 -29.15 10.87
C GLN A 57 3.44 -28.08 10.82
N ILE A 58 4.68 -28.42 11.23
CA ILE A 58 5.83 -27.51 11.13
C ILE A 58 6.11 -27.18 9.66
N PHE A 59 6.05 -28.17 8.77
CA PHE A 59 6.24 -27.98 7.33
C PHE A 59 5.19 -27.05 6.72
N ALA A 60 3.91 -27.26 7.04
CA ALA A 60 2.81 -26.43 6.54
C ALA A 60 2.92 -24.97 7.02
N LEU A 61 3.25 -24.77 8.30
CA LEU A 61 3.47 -23.42 8.86
C LEU A 61 4.65 -22.70 8.19
N PHE A 62 5.74 -23.41 7.91
CA PHE A 62 6.91 -22.83 7.24
C PHE A 62 6.59 -22.40 5.80
N ASN A 63 5.93 -23.26 5.02
CA ASN A 63 5.53 -22.93 3.65
C ASN A 63 4.55 -21.74 3.60
N PHE A 64 3.57 -21.71 4.51
CA PHE A 64 2.62 -20.60 4.58
C PHE A 64 3.32 -19.28 4.91
N LYS A 65 4.30 -19.29 5.82
CA LYS A 65 5.09 -18.09 6.14
C LYS A 65 5.87 -17.60 4.92
N LYS A 66 6.52 -18.51 4.19
CA LYS A 66 7.25 -18.18 2.96
C LYS A 66 6.34 -17.56 1.90
N GLU A 67 5.19 -18.19 1.63
CA GLU A 67 4.21 -17.70 0.65
C GLU A 67 3.63 -16.33 1.05
N LYS A 68 3.36 -16.12 2.35
CA LYS A 68 2.90 -14.82 2.88
C LYS A 68 3.95 -13.73 2.67
N ASP A 69 5.21 -14.02 2.97
CA ASP A 69 6.29 -13.04 2.86
C ASP A 69 6.62 -12.73 1.38
N GLU A 70 6.57 -13.73 0.48
CA GLU A 70 6.65 -13.53 -0.97
C GLU A 70 5.47 -12.69 -1.49
N THR A 71 4.25 -12.97 -1.05
CA THR A 71 3.04 -12.22 -1.42
C THR A 71 3.14 -10.76 -0.96
N LEU A 72 3.61 -10.52 0.26
CA LEU A 72 3.80 -9.16 0.80
C LEU A 72 4.87 -8.39 0.01
N SER A 73 5.97 -9.05 -0.34
CA SER A 73 7.03 -8.48 -1.18
C SER A 73 6.48 -8.12 -2.57
N ASN A 74 5.77 -9.04 -3.22
CA ASN A 74 5.15 -8.81 -4.53
C ASN A 74 4.14 -7.65 -4.47
N MET A 75 3.32 -7.59 -3.42
CA MET A 75 2.37 -6.49 -3.22
C MET A 75 3.09 -5.14 -3.05
N SER A 76 4.20 -5.10 -2.32
CA SER A 76 5.00 -3.88 -2.16
C SER A 76 5.61 -3.40 -3.49
N SER A 77 6.07 -4.34 -4.31
CA SER A 77 6.62 -4.07 -5.64
C SER A 77 5.53 -3.58 -6.62
N ILE A 78 4.34 -4.19 -6.56
CA ILE A 78 3.16 -3.75 -7.33
C ILE A 78 2.73 -2.35 -6.89
N ALA A 79 2.64 -2.08 -5.58
CA ALA A 79 2.30 -0.75 -5.07
C ALA A 79 3.31 0.31 -5.56
N ASN A 80 4.61 0.01 -5.49
CA ASN A 80 5.65 0.90 -5.98
C ASN A 80 5.52 1.18 -7.48
N SER A 81 5.25 0.15 -8.29
CA SER A 81 5.08 0.33 -9.74
C SER A 81 3.81 1.10 -10.10
N ILE A 82 2.71 0.91 -9.38
CA ILE A 82 1.49 1.72 -9.53
C ILE A 82 1.78 3.20 -9.21
N ASP A 83 2.48 3.48 -8.11
CA ASP A 83 2.83 4.86 -7.75
C ASP A 83 3.74 5.52 -8.80
N LEU A 84 4.73 4.79 -9.31
CA LEU A 84 5.60 5.29 -10.39
C LEU A 84 4.79 5.55 -11.67
N ASN A 85 3.89 4.63 -12.04
CA ASN A 85 3.04 4.81 -13.20
C ASN A 85 2.13 6.04 -13.05
N ARG A 86 1.60 6.31 -11.86
CA ARG A 86 0.79 7.52 -11.59
C ARG A 86 1.61 8.79 -11.77
N ILE A 87 2.85 8.81 -11.31
CA ILE A 87 3.78 9.95 -11.52
C ILE A 87 4.05 10.15 -13.02
N LEU A 88 4.40 9.08 -13.74
CA LEU A 88 4.68 9.17 -15.18
C LEU A 88 3.47 9.61 -16.00
N LEU A 89 2.27 9.14 -15.65
CA LEU A 89 1.03 9.59 -16.29
C LEU A 89 0.78 11.07 -16.01
N ALA A 90 0.89 11.52 -14.75
CA ALA A 90 0.75 12.93 -14.40
C ALA A 90 1.80 13.80 -15.11
N GLU A 91 3.04 13.33 -15.25
CA GLU A 91 4.11 14.00 -15.99
C GLU A 91 3.78 14.12 -17.48
N SER A 92 3.32 13.03 -18.09
CA SER A 92 2.93 13.03 -19.50
C SER A 92 1.76 13.97 -19.78
N LEU A 93 0.75 14.01 -18.89
CA LEU A 93 -0.38 14.93 -19.01
C LEU A 93 0.07 16.37 -18.80
N PHE A 94 0.89 16.64 -17.78
CA PHE A 94 1.46 17.95 -17.55
C PHE A 94 2.18 18.49 -18.80
N ASN A 95 3.10 17.71 -19.36
CA ASN A 95 3.83 18.10 -20.58
C ASN A 95 2.92 18.27 -21.80
N TYR A 96 1.90 17.41 -21.94
CA TYR A 96 0.92 17.51 -23.00
C TYR A 96 0.10 18.81 -22.93
N PHE A 97 -0.39 19.18 -21.73
CA PHE A 97 -1.17 20.40 -21.53
C PHE A 97 -0.31 21.66 -21.58
N MET A 98 0.96 21.58 -21.16
CA MET A 98 1.95 22.65 -21.35
C MET A 98 2.13 22.96 -22.84
N ALA A 99 2.22 21.94 -23.69
CA ALA A 99 2.35 22.12 -25.14
C ALA A 99 1.09 22.71 -25.79
N LYS A 100 -0.09 22.38 -25.25
CA LYS A 100 -1.38 22.94 -25.70
C LYS A 100 -1.71 24.32 -25.15
N GLN A 101 -0.93 24.82 -24.17
CA GLN A 101 -1.20 26.07 -23.45
C GLN A 101 -2.58 26.07 -22.76
N GLU A 102 -2.92 24.92 -22.18
CA GLU A 102 -4.16 24.71 -21.44
C GLU A 102 -3.93 24.97 -19.94
N ASP A 103 -3.99 26.26 -19.57
CA ASP A 103 -3.53 26.82 -18.29
C ASP A 103 -4.06 26.12 -17.04
N TYR A 104 -5.37 25.87 -16.98
CA TYR A 104 -5.98 25.19 -15.86
C TYR A 104 -5.48 23.74 -15.73
N GLU A 105 -5.46 22.99 -16.84
CA GLU A 105 -4.95 21.63 -16.84
C GLU A 105 -3.47 21.56 -16.44
N VAL A 106 -2.64 22.50 -16.90
CA VAL A 106 -1.23 22.62 -16.50
C VAL A 106 -1.09 22.76 -14.99
N ILE A 107 -1.85 23.67 -14.37
CA ILE A 107 -1.81 23.89 -12.92
C ILE A 107 -2.29 22.63 -12.17
N LYS A 108 -3.36 22.00 -12.66
CA LYS A 108 -3.94 20.81 -12.04
C LYS A 108 -2.98 19.62 -12.06
N TYR A 109 -2.41 19.28 -13.22
CA TYR A 109 -1.48 18.16 -13.32
C TYR A 109 -0.12 18.47 -12.69
N GLY A 110 0.29 19.74 -12.69
CA GLY A 110 1.46 20.19 -11.92
C GLY A 110 1.27 20.01 -10.41
N TYR A 111 0.08 20.34 -9.89
CA TYR A 111 -0.31 20.04 -8.51
C TYR A 111 -0.26 18.54 -8.23
N ASP A 112 -0.91 17.73 -9.07
CA ASP A 112 -0.95 16.27 -8.89
C ASP A 112 0.46 15.69 -8.81
N LEU A 113 1.36 16.13 -9.69
CA LEU A 113 2.73 15.65 -9.72
C LEU A 113 3.54 16.09 -8.48
N ILE A 114 3.37 17.32 -8.01
CA ILE A 114 3.98 17.80 -6.76
C ILE A 114 3.46 16.98 -5.57
N SER A 115 2.16 16.70 -5.52
CA SER A 115 1.54 15.94 -4.44
C SER A 115 2.02 14.48 -4.41
N LEU A 116 2.13 13.83 -5.57
CA LEU A 116 2.60 12.45 -5.71
C LEU A 116 4.10 12.32 -5.46
N SER A 117 4.89 13.33 -5.82
CA SER A 117 6.34 13.34 -5.66
C SER A 117 6.81 13.79 -4.26
N HIS A 118 5.93 14.38 -3.45
CA HIS A 118 6.27 15.03 -2.18
C HIS A 118 7.16 14.18 -1.25
N ASN A 119 6.81 12.91 -1.05
CA ASN A 119 7.52 12.00 -0.14
C ASN A 119 8.56 11.12 -0.85
N ARG A 120 8.71 11.25 -2.18
CA ARG A 120 9.50 10.33 -3.01
C ARG A 120 10.73 11.00 -3.60
N ASN A 121 10.56 12.19 -4.16
CA ASN A 121 11.60 12.86 -4.93
C ASN A 121 11.45 14.39 -4.83
N ASP A 122 12.20 14.98 -3.90
CA ASP A 122 12.24 16.43 -3.70
C ASP A 122 12.74 17.20 -4.93
N ILE A 123 13.62 16.58 -5.73
CA ILE A 123 14.15 17.19 -6.96
C ILE A 123 13.02 17.35 -7.98
N LEU A 124 12.22 16.31 -8.19
CA LEU A 124 11.07 16.36 -9.09
C LEU A 124 10.03 17.36 -8.59
N LYS A 125 9.69 17.32 -7.30
CA LYS A 125 8.78 18.25 -6.63
C LYS A 125 9.17 19.72 -6.88
N ASN A 126 10.43 20.05 -6.62
CA ASN A 126 10.93 21.41 -6.80
C ASN A 126 11.07 21.79 -8.28
N GLY A 127 11.51 20.86 -9.12
CA GLY A 127 11.64 21.06 -10.57
C GLY A 127 10.30 21.38 -11.24
N VAL A 128 9.22 20.75 -10.79
CA VAL A 128 7.89 20.97 -11.36
C VAL A 128 7.27 22.27 -10.89
N LEU A 129 7.49 22.65 -9.62
CA LEU A 129 7.15 23.99 -9.16
C LEU A 129 7.90 25.06 -9.97
N LYS A 130 9.17 24.83 -10.30
CA LYS A 130 9.94 25.73 -11.16
C LYS A 130 9.38 25.77 -12.59
N GLY A 131 9.01 24.63 -13.17
CA GLY A 131 8.36 24.56 -14.48
C GLY A 131 7.03 25.33 -14.53
N LEU A 132 6.19 25.19 -13.50
CA LEU A 132 4.96 25.99 -13.34
C LEU A 132 5.25 27.49 -13.21
N MET A 133 6.33 27.84 -12.51
CA MET A 133 6.77 29.22 -12.35
C MET A 133 7.30 29.83 -13.65
N GLU A 134 7.95 29.06 -14.51
CA GLU A 134 8.39 29.49 -15.83
C GLU A 134 7.20 29.62 -16.78
N TYR A 135 6.31 28.63 -16.80
CA TYR A 135 5.08 28.65 -17.59
C TYR A 135 4.23 29.89 -17.32
N SER A 136 3.97 30.16 -16.04
CA SER A 136 3.14 31.28 -15.60
C SER A 136 3.73 32.68 -15.88
N GLN A 137 4.98 32.79 -16.33
CA GLN A 137 5.56 34.09 -16.71
C GLN A 137 4.87 34.68 -17.94
N ASN A 138 4.40 33.82 -18.84
CA ASN A 138 3.79 34.23 -20.11
C ASN A 138 2.35 34.74 -19.96
N GLY A 139 1.82 34.75 -18.73
CA GLY A 139 0.40 34.98 -18.46
C GLY A 139 -0.33 33.64 -18.27
N ILE A 140 -1.45 33.70 -17.54
CA ILE A 140 -2.35 32.57 -17.31
C ILE A 140 -3.75 33.12 -17.56
N ASP A 141 -4.55 32.40 -18.33
CA ASP A 141 -5.94 32.72 -18.61
C ASP A 141 -6.84 31.53 -18.24
N PHE A 142 -8.03 31.84 -17.72
CA PHE A 142 -9.02 30.83 -17.34
C PHE A 142 -10.30 30.97 -18.15
N LYS A 143 -10.98 29.84 -18.40
CA LYS A 143 -12.26 29.85 -19.14
C LYS A 143 -13.41 30.37 -18.26
N ASN A 144 -13.33 30.16 -16.94
CA ASN A 144 -14.37 30.57 -15.99
C ASN A 144 -13.79 30.81 -14.59
N ASN A 145 -14.60 31.44 -13.72
CA ASN A 145 -14.23 31.71 -12.32
C ASN A 145 -13.96 30.42 -11.53
N TYR A 146 -14.69 29.34 -11.85
CA TYR A 146 -14.52 28.05 -11.17
C TYR A 146 -13.09 27.51 -11.34
N GLN A 147 -12.55 27.52 -12.56
CA GLN A 147 -11.18 27.09 -12.84
C GLN A 147 -10.15 27.94 -12.11
N LEU A 148 -10.38 29.26 -12.02
CA LEU A 148 -9.50 30.18 -11.29
C LEU A 148 -9.52 29.87 -9.78
N ASP A 149 -10.70 29.71 -9.19
CA ASP A 149 -10.86 29.43 -7.76
C ASP A 149 -10.28 28.07 -7.39
N GLU A 150 -10.51 27.04 -8.22
CA GLU A 150 -9.93 25.72 -8.03
C GLU A 150 -8.40 25.76 -8.17
N ALA A 151 -7.86 26.39 -9.21
CA ALA A 151 -6.42 26.55 -9.40
C ALA A 151 -5.75 27.26 -8.20
N LEU A 152 -6.39 28.31 -7.66
CA LEU A 152 -5.93 28.95 -6.43
C LEU A 152 -5.96 28.00 -5.24
N GLY A 153 -7.05 27.24 -5.07
CA GLY A 153 -7.19 26.25 -4.02
C GLY A 153 -6.08 25.19 -4.07
N LEU A 154 -5.79 24.68 -5.26
CA LEU A 154 -4.71 23.70 -5.49
C LEU A 154 -3.36 24.28 -5.08
N ILE A 155 -2.98 25.47 -5.56
CA ILE A 155 -1.70 26.09 -5.23
C ILE A 155 -1.58 26.41 -3.73
N VAL A 156 -2.66 26.86 -3.08
CA VAL A 156 -2.66 27.09 -1.62
C VAL A 156 -2.41 25.80 -0.87
N SER A 157 -3.01 24.69 -1.30
CA SER A 157 -2.86 23.38 -0.66
C SER A 157 -1.44 22.80 -0.77
N LEU A 158 -0.60 23.31 -1.69
CA LEU A 158 0.81 22.93 -1.80
C LEU A 158 1.69 23.55 -0.72
N LYS A 159 1.29 24.68 -0.10
CA LYS A 159 2.09 25.39 0.90
C LYS A 159 2.69 24.47 2.00
N PRO A 160 1.93 23.56 2.65
CA PRO A 160 2.50 22.64 3.65
C PRO A 160 3.59 21.71 3.09
N MET A 161 3.54 21.36 1.79
CA MET A 161 4.48 20.43 1.15
C MET A 161 5.88 21.04 0.93
N PHE A 162 6.02 22.36 1.11
CA PHE A 162 7.28 23.10 0.98
C PHE A 162 7.72 23.73 2.31
N LEU A 163 7.16 23.30 3.45
CA LEU A 163 7.66 23.72 4.76
C LEU A 163 9.15 23.36 4.90
N GLY A 164 10.00 24.37 5.11
CA GLY A 164 11.46 24.22 5.13
C GLY A 164 12.17 24.62 3.84
N ASN A 165 11.45 24.74 2.70
CA ASN A 165 11.98 25.27 1.45
C ASN A 165 11.51 26.72 1.25
N LYS A 166 12.34 27.69 1.64
CA LYS A 166 12.02 29.13 1.52
C LYS A 166 11.72 29.54 0.08
N GLU A 167 12.53 29.08 -0.87
CA GLU A 167 12.36 29.37 -2.30
C GLU A 167 11.05 28.78 -2.82
N GLY A 168 10.72 27.54 -2.45
CA GLY A 168 9.45 26.91 -2.82
C GLY A 168 8.23 27.69 -2.32
N ILE A 169 8.28 28.20 -1.09
CA ILE A 169 7.19 29.02 -0.53
C ILE A 169 7.06 30.35 -1.28
N GLU A 170 8.17 31.01 -1.62
CA GLU A 170 8.17 32.26 -2.38
C GLU A 170 7.64 32.07 -3.81
N ASN A 171 8.03 30.97 -4.46
CA ASN A 171 7.52 30.57 -5.77
C ASN A 171 6.00 30.35 -5.72
N LEU A 172 5.49 29.61 -4.74
CA LEU A 172 4.03 29.43 -4.57
C LEU A 172 3.32 30.77 -4.33
N GLN A 173 3.89 31.67 -3.53
CA GLN A 173 3.31 33.00 -3.31
C GLN A 173 3.25 33.83 -4.57
N THR A 174 4.30 33.77 -5.38
CA THR A 174 4.36 34.48 -6.66
C THR A 174 3.36 33.89 -7.66
N MET A 175 3.25 32.57 -7.72
CA MET A 175 2.26 31.88 -8.55
C MET A 175 0.82 32.25 -8.14
N MET A 176 0.50 32.26 -6.85
CA MET A 176 -0.81 32.72 -6.36
C MET A 176 -1.12 34.14 -6.79
N LYS A 177 -0.14 35.06 -6.75
CA LYS A 177 -0.32 36.44 -7.23
C LYS A 177 -0.59 36.49 -8.73
N ARG A 178 0.04 35.63 -9.52
CA ARG A 178 -0.17 35.54 -10.98
C ARG A 178 -1.54 34.99 -11.32
N ILE A 179 -1.96 33.89 -10.68
CA ILE A 179 -3.28 33.30 -10.87
C ILE A 179 -4.39 34.29 -10.49
N ARG A 180 -4.23 35.06 -9.40
CA ARG A 180 -5.21 36.10 -9.03
C ARG A 180 -5.34 37.24 -10.05
N LYS A 181 -4.31 37.46 -10.87
CA LYS A 181 -4.28 38.48 -11.92
C LYS A 181 -4.62 37.91 -13.31
N ALA A 182 -4.94 36.62 -13.39
CA ALA A 182 -5.27 35.94 -14.64
C ALA A 182 -6.52 36.55 -15.27
N LYS A 183 -6.59 36.58 -16.61
CA LYS A 183 -7.81 37.01 -17.30
C LYS A 183 -8.79 35.86 -17.34
N ILE A 184 -10.07 36.20 -17.37
CA ILE A 184 -11.16 35.25 -17.48
C ILE A 184 -11.81 35.48 -18.84
N HIS A 185 -11.61 34.54 -19.76
CA HIS A 185 -12.29 34.57 -21.04
C HIS A 185 -13.68 33.96 -20.84
N SER A 186 -14.62 34.78 -20.34
CA SER A 186 -16.02 34.34 -20.28
C SER A 186 -16.54 34.21 -21.70
N GLN A 187 -16.62 32.98 -22.21
CA GLN A 187 -17.51 32.69 -23.33
C GLN A 187 -18.94 32.74 -22.79
N PHE A 188 -19.57 33.90 -22.99
CA PHE A 188 -21.02 33.99 -23.06
C PHE A 188 -21.51 33.29 -24.32
#